data_AF-A0A0L7KXL5-F1
#
_entry.id   AF-A0A0L7KXL5-F1
#
_cell.length_a   1.000
_cell.length_b   1.000
_cell.length_c   1.000
_cell.angle_alpha   90.00
_cell.angle_beta   90.00
_cell.angle_gamma   90.00
#
_symmetry.space_group_name_H-M   'P 1'
#
loop_
_entity.id
_entity.type
_entity.pdbx_description
1 polymer ?
#
loop_
_entity_poly.entity_id
_entity_poly.type
_entity_poly.pdbx_seq_one_letter_code
_entity_poly.pdbx_strand_id
1 'polypeptide(L)'
;MAQNEAGQSTDVESLRDLFDQAMKLFETIENGNEATNSDLVQSIEELATETLQYLLLPALLGTLSLKLCRQPRKDIIVVAEIYFRDFLQRCKDYGVTDIEVPQPSTDSTVSMPNSEQAKIASMELKDKLATLSKAMANPNIDDATKREYFTTMLLSYVNQAFDELAKPKPKEKPRAPLRPVIITRDAIQKA
;
A
#
# COMPACT_ATOMS: atom_id res chain seq x y z
N MET A 1 -6.77 5.51 38.88
CA MET A 1 -6.58 4.77 37.62
C MET A 1 -6.21 5.77 36.55
N ALA A 2 -4.94 6.01 36.33
CA ALA A 2 -4.46 6.87 35.25
C ALA A 2 -3.02 6.47 34.96
N GLN A 3 -2.80 5.91 33.78
CA GLN A 3 -1.55 5.84 33.01
C GLN A 3 -1.71 4.74 31.96
N ASN A 4 -2.12 5.11 30.74
CA ASN A 4 -1.75 4.37 29.54
C ASN A 4 -1.93 5.22 28.28
N GLU A 5 -1.05 6.21 28.04
CA GLU A 5 -1.01 6.99 26.78
C GLU A 5 0.42 7.28 26.27
N ALA A 6 1.45 6.57 26.76
CA ALA A 6 2.85 6.85 26.38
C ALA A 6 3.38 5.98 25.20
N GLY A 7 2.61 5.00 24.71
CA GLY A 7 3.06 4.05 23.69
C GLY A 7 2.71 4.40 22.23
N GLN A 8 1.88 5.44 22.01
CA GLN A 8 1.32 5.71 20.67
C GLN A 8 2.05 6.82 19.91
N SER A 9 2.79 7.70 20.59
CA SER A 9 3.46 8.84 19.95
C SER A 9 4.75 8.45 19.22
N THR A 10 5.54 7.53 19.79
CA THR A 10 6.84 7.12 19.22
C THR A 10 6.70 6.27 17.97
N ASP A 11 5.70 5.39 17.92
CA ASP A 11 5.43 4.51 16.78
C ASP A 11 4.95 5.32 15.55
N VAL A 12 4.08 6.30 15.79
CA VAL A 12 3.58 7.18 14.72
C VAL A 12 4.68 8.08 14.17
N GLU A 13 5.59 8.59 15.00
CA GLU A 13 6.77 9.35 14.55
C GLU A 13 7.69 8.49 13.68
N SER A 14 8.01 7.27 14.13
CA SER A 14 8.83 6.30 13.40
C SER A 14 8.24 5.92 12.04
N LEU A 15 6.92 5.71 11.97
CA LEU A 15 6.24 5.41 10.71
C LEU A 15 6.26 6.59 9.73
N ARG A 16 6.23 7.83 10.24
CA ARG A 16 6.36 9.03 9.40
C ARG A 16 7.75 9.13 8.81
N ASP A 17 8.78 8.96 9.63
CA ASP A 17 10.16 9.00 9.18
C ASP A 17 10.44 7.91 8.12
N LEU A 18 9.88 6.71 8.34
CA LEU A 18 9.97 5.61 7.37
C LEU A 18 9.28 5.96 6.04
N PHE A 19 8.10 6.58 6.09
CA PHE A 19 7.41 7.02 4.88
C PHE A 19 8.19 8.10 4.14
N ASP A 20 8.72 9.09 4.86
CA ASP A 20 9.46 10.20 4.25
C ASP A 20 10.77 9.68 3.61
N GLN A 21 11.42 8.69 4.23
CA GLN A 21 12.56 7.97 3.64
C GLN A 21 12.17 7.15 2.40
N ALA A 22 11.08 6.38 2.47
CA ALA A 22 10.60 5.59 1.33
C ALA A 22 10.20 6.48 0.15
N MET A 23 9.57 7.63 0.42
CA MET A 23 9.19 8.62 -0.60
C MET A 23 10.43 9.21 -1.27
N LYS A 24 11.43 9.60 -0.48
CA LYS A 24 12.69 10.12 -1.02
C LYS A 24 13.42 9.08 -1.89
N LEU A 25 13.42 7.81 -1.47
CA LEU A 25 14.01 6.73 -2.24
C LEU A 25 13.24 6.50 -3.54
N PHE A 26 11.91 6.50 -3.49
CA PHE A 26 11.04 6.41 -4.66
C PHE A 26 11.33 7.55 -5.65
N GLU A 27 11.32 8.81 -5.21
CA GLU A 27 11.64 9.97 -6.05
C GLU A 27 13.05 9.90 -6.65
N THR A 28 14.03 9.39 -5.89
CA THR A 28 15.41 9.23 -6.38
C THR A 28 15.47 8.22 -7.51
N ILE A 29 14.73 7.11 -7.39
CA ILE A 29 14.63 6.11 -8.43
C ILE A 29 13.93 6.71 -9.63
N GLU A 30 12.71 7.26 -9.49
CA GLU A 30 11.92 7.80 -10.61
C GLU A 30 12.67 8.86 -11.43
N ASN A 31 13.44 9.72 -10.77
CA ASN A 31 14.21 10.77 -11.45
C ASN A 31 15.62 10.32 -11.85
N GLY A 32 16.01 9.09 -11.50
CA GLY A 32 17.30 8.51 -11.79
C GLY A 32 17.35 7.78 -13.13
N ASN A 33 18.54 7.30 -13.48
CA ASN A 33 18.78 6.48 -14.67
C ASN A 33 18.82 4.98 -14.30
N GLU A 34 17.90 4.56 -13.42
CA GLU A 34 17.78 3.18 -12.99
C GLU A 34 17.15 2.31 -14.10
N ALA A 35 17.52 1.03 -14.13
CA ALA A 35 16.99 0.08 -15.11
C ALA A 35 15.46 -0.01 -15.07
N THR A 36 14.86 0.20 -13.89
CA THR A 36 13.41 0.19 -13.67
C THR A 36 12.66 1.36 -14.32
N ASN A 37 13.36 2.33 -14.92
CA ASN A 37 12.76 3.47 -15.61
C ASN A 37 13.04 3.47 -17.12
N SER A 38 13.74 2.44 -17.63
CA SER A 38 14.11 2.37 -19.04
C SER A 38 13.02 1.67 -19.85
N ASP A 39 12.56 2.33 -20.92
CA ASP A 39 11.62 1.73 -21.90
C ASP A 39 12.16 0.46 -22.57
N LEU A 40 13.47 0.19 -22.45
CA LEU A 40 14.14 -0.98 -23.02
C LEU A 40 14.00 -2.23 -22.15
N VAL A 41 13.76 -2.08 -20.85
CA VAL A 41 13.61 -3.22 -19.94
C VAL A 41 12.15 -3.66 -19.97
N GLN A 42 11.91 -4.84 -20.56
CA GLN A 42 10.53 -5.31 -20.83
C GLN A 42 10.12 -6.50 -19.96
N SER A 43 11.02 -7.02 -19.13
CA SER A 43 10.77 -8.21 -18.32
C SER A 43 11.49 -8.15 -16.98
N ILE A 44 10.85 -8.70 -15.96
CA ILE A 44 11.45 -8.93 -14.64
C ILE A 44 12.71 -9.80 -14.73
N GLU A 45 12.87 -10.62 -15.78
CA GLU A 45 14.07 -11.46 -15.99
C GLU A 45 15.33 -10.63 -16.31
N GLU A 46 15.17 -9.46 -16.92
CA GLU A 46 16.27 -8.57 -17.29
C GLU A 46 16.77 -7.72 -16.11
N LEU A 47 15.96 -7.64 -15.05
CA LEU A 47 16.31 -6.91 -13.84
C LEU A 47 17.29 -7.69 -12.97
N ALA A 48 18.23 -6.97 -12.36
CA ALA A 48 19.10 -7.53 -11.34
C ALA A 48 18.28 -7.87 -10.08
N THR A 49 18.60 -8.97 -9.41
CA THR A 49 17.88 -9.46 -8.22
C THR A 49 17.77 -8.38 -7.13
N GLU A 50 18.82 -7.58 -6.94
CA GLU A 50 18.89 -6.45 -6.01
C GLU A 50 17.82 -5.37 -6.28
N THR A 51 17.41 -5.21 -7.54
CA THR A 51 16.51 -4.13 -7.99
C THR A 51 15.04 -4.47 -7.84
N LEU A 52 14.71 -5.77 -7.73
CA LEU A 52 13.34 -6.25 -7.62
C LEU A 52 12.63 -5.68 -6.38
N GLN A 53 13.36 -5.42 -5.30
CA GLN A 53 12.79 -4.82 -4.09
C GLN A 53 12.24 -3.41 -4.33
N TYR A 54 12.78 -2.66 -5.29
CA TYR A 54 12.35 -1.28 -5.55
C TYR A 54 11.01 -1.22 -6.27
N LEU A 55 10.64 -2.28 -7.00
CA LEU A 55 9.30 -2.42 -7.59
C LEU A 55 8.20 -2.44 -6.51
N LEU A 56 8.52 -2.76 -5.24
CA LEU A 56 7.56 -2.76 -4.14
C LEU A 56 7.26 -1.36 -3.58
N LEU A 57 8.08 -0.36 -3.88
CA LEU A 57 7.98 0.96 -3.25
C LEU A 57 6.60 1.61 -3.39
N PRO A 58 5.93 1.61 -4.56
CA PRO A 58 4.60 2.20 -4.65
C PRO A 58 3.61 1.42 -3.76
N ALA A 59 3.63 0.09 -3.73
CA ALA A 59 2.75 -0.69 -2.86
C ALA A 59 2.97 -0.40 -1.35
N LEU A 60 4.22 -0.22 -0.95
CA LEU A 60 4.58 0.15 0.43
C LEU A 60 4.14 1.58 0.75
N LEU A 61 4.34 2.53 -0.16
CA LEU A 61 3.88 3.92 -0.03
C LEU A 61 2.36 4.00 0.06
N GLY A 62 1.62 3.23 -0.75
CA GLY A 62 0.16 3.12 -0.65
C GLY A 62 -0.28 2.59 0.73
N THR A 63 0.37 1.53 1.20
CA THR A 63 0.09 0.93 2.52
C THR A 63 0.37 1.90 3.67
N LEU A 64 1.52 2.58 3.64
CA LEU A 64 1.89 3.55 4.67
C LEU A 64 1.00 4.79 4.61
N SER A 65 0.60 5.24 3.41
CA SER A 65 -0.35 6.36 3.24
C SER A 65 -1.68 6.07 3.94
N LEU A 66 -2.21 4.86 3.79
CA LEU A 66 -3.44 4.44 4.48
C LEU A 66 -3.31 4.40 6.01
N LYS A 67 -2.10 4.18 6.53
CA LYS A 67 -1.80 4.13 7.97
C LYS A 67 -1.50 5.50 8.57
N LEU A 68 -0.87 6.38 7.79
CA LEU A 68 -0.47 7.73 8.20
C LEU A 68 -1.60 8.71 7.89
N CYS A 69 -2.45 8.99 8.90
CA CYS A 69 -3.56 9.93 8.80
C CYS A 69 -3.11 11.42 8.63
N ARG A 70 -2.41 11.75 7.54
CA ARG A 70 -1.83 13.08 7.27
C ARG A 70 -2.80 14.08 6.63
N GLN A 71 -3.92 13.60 6.08
CA GLN A 71 -4.88 14.38 5.30
C GLN A 71 -6.33 13.95 5.57
N PRO A 72 -7.34 14.67 5.08
CA PRO A 72 -8.71 14.16 5.06
C PRO A 72 -8.76 12.75 4.48
N ARG A 73 -9.56 11.87 5.10
CA ARG A 73 -9.63 10.44 4.74
C ARG A 73 -9.84 10.19 3.25
N LYS A 74 -10.55 11.07 2.55
CA LYS A 74 -10.77 10.99 1.10
C LYS A 74 -9.46 11.13 0.32
N ASP A 75 -8.65 12.12 0.65
CA ASP A 75 -7.41 12.42 -0.05
C ASP A 75 -6.37 11.30 0.19
N ILE A 76 -6.32 10.77 1.43
CA ILE A 76 -5.50 9.60 1.76
C ILE A 76 -5.85 8.40 0.87
N ILE A 77 -7.14 8.11 0.70
CA ILE A 77 -7.58 6.98 -0.13
C ILE A 77 -7.21 7.23 -1.59
N VAL A 78 -7.41 8.44 -2.11
CA VAL A 78 -7.05 8.77 -3.50
C VAL A 78 -5.55 8.61 -3.73
N VAL A 79 -4.71 9.12 -2.83
CA VAL A 79 -3.24 8.99 -2.92
C VAL A 79 -2.82 7.52 -2.86
N ALA A 80 -3.38 6.74 -1.94
CA ALA A 80 -3.09 5.31 -1.84
C ALA A 80 -3.51 4.55 -3.11
N GLU A 81 -4.67 4.88 -3.69
CA GLU A 81 -5.12 4.29 -4.97
C GLU A 81 -4.14 4.58 -6.11
N ILE A 82 -3.56 5.78 -6.18
CA ILE A 82 -2.56 6.13 -7.20
C ILE A 82 -1.35 5.21 -7.07
N TYR A 83 -0.80 5.06 -5.85
CA TYR A 83 0.35 4.21 -5.60
C TYR A 83 0.09 2.73 -5.90
N PHE A 84 -1.07 2.19 -5.50
CA PHE A 84 -1.40 0.79 -5.80
C PHE A 84 -1.60 0.54 -7.29
N ARG A 85 -2.16 1.51 -8.03
CA ARG A 85 -2.31 1.38 -9.50
C ARG A 85 -0.96 1.47 -10.21
N ASP A 86 -0.09 2.38 -9.80
CA ASP A 86 1.28 2.47 -10.32
C ASP A 86 2.04 1.15 -10.09
N PHE A 87 1.97 0.58 -8.89
CA PHE A 87 2.54 -0.73 -8.59
C PHE A 87 2.00 -1.83 -9.52
N LEU A 88 0.67 -1.96 -9.63
CA LEU A 88 0.05 -2.99 -10.47
C LEU A 88 0.41 -2.82 -11.95
N GLN A 89 0.48 -1.58 -12.42
CA GLN A 89 0.88 -1.27 -13.79
C GLN A 89 2.31 -1.72 -14.05
N ARG A 90 3.26 -1.40 -13.16
CA ARG A 90 4.64 -1.88 -13.26
C ARG A 90 4.73 -3.40 -13.20
N CYS A 91 4.01 -4.05 -12.30
CA CYS A 91 3.97 -5.51 -12.23
C CYS A 91 3.44 -6.14 -13.52
N LYS A 92 2.51 -5.49 -14.21
CA LYS A 92 2.04 -5.92 -15.53
C LYS A 92 3.11 -5.69 -16.60
N ASP A 93 3.69 -4.50 -16.65
CA ASP A 93 4.66 -4.11 -17.67
C ASP A 93 5.94 -4.96 -17.61
N TYR A 94 6.37 -5.37 -16.41
CA TYR A 94 7.51 -6.28 -16.21
C TYR A 94 7.15 -7.78 -16.27
N GLY A 95 5.90 -8.14 -16.54
CA GLY A 95 5.48 -9.55 -16.64
C GLY A 95 5.44 -10.31 -15.31
N VAL A 96 5.30 -9.61 -14.19
CA VAL A 96 5.08 -10.22 -12.85
C VAL A 96 3.67 -10.80 -12.74
N THR A 97 2.70 -10.17 -13.41
CA THR A 97 1.30 -10.60 -13.42
C THR A 97 0.63 -10.24 -14.74
N ASP A 98 -0.31 -11.09 -15.18
CA ASP A 98 -1.11 -10.84 -16.39
C ASP A 98 -2.45 -10.14 -16.11
N ILE A 99 -2.71 -9.77 -14.84
CA ILE A 99 -4.01 -9.25 -14.41
C ILE A 99 -4.15 -7.77 -14.83
N GLU A 100 -5.34 -7.41 -15.32
CA GLU A 100 -5.64 -6.01 -15.69
C GLU A 100 -5.72 -5.09 -14.46
N VAL A 101 -5.04 -3.95 -14.56
CA VAL A 101 -5.05 -2.90 -13.54
C VAL A 101 -6.43 -2.26 -13.49
N PRO A 102 -7.07 -2.14 -12.31
CA PRO A 102 -8.34 -1.43 -12.19
C PRO A 102 -8.19 0.02 -12.66
N GLN A 103 -9.23 0.60 -13.25
CA GLN A 103 -9.29 2.01 -13.66
C GLN A 103 -10.17 2.84 -12.69
N PRO A 104 -9.90 4.14 -12.48
CA PRO A 104 -10.61 4.97 -11.48
C PRO A 104 -12.01 5.45 -11.93
N SER A 105 -12.33 5.37 -13.22
CA SER A 105 -13.50 6.04 -13.83
C SER A 105 -14.72 5.17 -14.04
N THR A 106 -14.59 3.86 -13.89
CA THR A 106 -15.68 2.92 -14.13
C THR A 106 -16.15 2.34 -12.82
N ASP A 107 -17.45 2.40 -12.57
CA ASP A 107 -18.21 1.61 -11.57
C ASP A 107 -18.13 0.08 -11.85
N SER A 108 -17.13 -0.32 -12.65
CA SER A 108 -16.83 -1.70 -12.97
C SER A 108 -16.29 -2.36 -11.72
N THR A 109 -17.09 -3.29 -11.23
CA THR A 109 -16.64 -4.44 -10.46
C THR A 109 -15.45 -5.08 -11.18
N VAL A 110 -14.23 -4.66 -10.85
CA VAL A 110 -13.03 -5.43 -11.19
C VAL A 110 -13.15 -6.73 -10.42
N SER A 111 -13.57 -7.76 -11.14
CA SER A 111 -13.54 -9.13 -10.66
C SER A 111 -12.07 -9.56 -10.63
N MET A 112 -11.39 -9.29 -9.51
CA MET A 112 -10.42 -10.26 -9.04
C MET A 112 -11.16 -11.61 -9.00
N PRO A 113 -10.58 -12.74 -9.44
CA PRO A 113 -11.24 -14.03 -9.32
C PRO A 113 -11.40 -14.32 -7.82
N ASN A 114 -12.48 -13.83 -7.21
CA ASN A 114 -12.82 -13.95 -5.79
C ASN A 114 -13.29 -15.38 -5.48
N SER A 115 -12.74 -16.35 -6.21
CA SER A 115 -12.86 -17.75 -5.94
C SER A 115 -12.06 -18.03 -4.68
N GLU A 116 -12.54 -18.97 -3.89
CA GLU A 116 -11.81 -19.53 -2.75
C GLU A 116 -10.39 -19.96 -3.13
N GLN A 117 -10.16 -20.30 -4.41
CA GLN A 117 -8.84 -20.65 -4.97
C GLN A 117 -7.84 -19.49 -4.94
N ALA A 118 -8.25 -18.24 -5.15
CA ALA A 118 -7.35 -17.08 -5.06
C ALA A 118 -6.95 -16.79 -3.60
N LYS A 119 -7.85 -17.03 -2.65
CA LYS A 119 -7.55 -16.93 -1.21
C LYS A 119 -6.61 -18.05 -0.75
N ILE A 120 -6.81 -19.28 -1.24
CA ILE A 120 -5.92 -20.41 -0.98
C ILE A 120 -4.53 -20.14 -1.57
N ALA A 121 -4.45 -19.65 -2.81
CA ALA A 121 -3.18 -19.25 -3.43
C ALA A 121 -2.48 -18.12 -2.67
N SER A 122 -3.23 -17.13 -2.15
CA SER A 122 -2.68 -16.07 -1.30
C SER A 122 -2.10 -16.61 0.01
N MET A 123 -2.75 -17.59 0.63
CA MET A 123 -2.22 -18.25 1.83
C MET A 123 -0.96 -19.06 1.52
N GLU A 124 -0.95 -19.81 0.41
CA GLU A 124 0.21 -20.57 -0.03
C GLU A 124 1.43 -19.67 -0.31
N LEU A 125 1.22 -18.51 -0.92
CA LEU A 125 2.28 -17.51 -1.13
C LEU A 125 2.84 -17.00 0.19
N LYS A 126 2.00 -16.78 1.21
CA LYS A 126 2.46 -16.35 2.55
C LYS A 126 3.30 -17.43 3.23
N ASP A 127 2.92 -18.70 3.12
CA ASP A 127 3.68 -19.81 3.68
C ASP A 127 5.03 -20.00 2.97
N LYS A 128 5.05 -19.86 1.64
CA LYS A 128 6.29 -19.84 0.85
C LYS A 128 7.19 -18.68 1.27
N LEU A 129 6.65 -17.47 1.41
CA LEU A 129 7.40 -16.31 1.89
C LEU A 129 7.96 -16.51 3.29
N ALA A 130 7.23 -17.15 4.21
CA ALA A 130 7.74 -17.44 5.55
C ALA A 130 8.94 -18.40 5.51
N THR A 131 8.93 -19.36 4.58
CA THR A 131 10.04 -20.30 4.37
C THR A 131 11.24 -19.61 3.73
N LEU A 132 11.03 -18.87 2.64
CA LEU A 132 12.07 -18.13 1.94
C LEU A 132 12.67 -17.03 2.81
N SER A 133 11.86 -16.34 3.61
CA SER A 133 12.33 -15.33 4.57
C SER A 133 13.30 -15.91 5.60
N LYS A 134 13.06 -17.14 6.08
CA LYS A 134 14.01 -17.84 6.96
C LYS A 134 15.30 -18.19 6.22
N ALA A 135 15.22 -18.58 4.94
CA ALA A 135 16.38 -18.85 4.13
C ALA A 135 17.22 -17.57 3.92
N MET A 136 16.59 -16.42 3.71
CA MET A 136 17.23 -15.11 3.56
C MET A 136 18.02 -14.66 4.79
N ALA A 137 17.83 -15.28 5.96
CA ALA A 137 18.67 -15.03 7.14
C ALA A 137 20.10 -15.59 6.98
N ASN A 138 20.34 -16.50 6.03
CA ASN A 138 21.66 -16.99 5.70
C ASN A 138 22.40 -15.97 4.80
N PRO A 139 23.53 -15.39 5.24
CA PRO A 139 24.29 -14.41 4.45
C PRO A 139 24.86 -14.98 3.14
N ASN A 140 25.00 -16.31 3.04
CA ASN A 140 25.53 -17.00 1.85
C ASN A 140 24.44 -17.60 0.97
N ILE A 141 23.21 -17.07 1.05
CA ILE A 141 22.12 -17.53 0.20
C ILE A 141 22.40 -17.24 -1.28
N ASP A 142 22.08 -18.20 -2.13
CA ASP A 142 22.25 -18.10 -3.58
C ASP A 142 21.29 -17.07 -4.19
N ASP A 143 21.71 -16.50 -5.33
CA ASP A 143 20.94 -15.46 -6.02
C ASP A 143 19.57 -15.95 -6.51
N ALA A 144 19.47 -17.23 -6.91
CA ALA A 144 18.21 -17.80 -7.37
C ALA A 144 17.16 -17.80 -6.25
N THR A 145 17.53 -18.18 -5.03
CA THR A 145 16.61 -18.15 -3.89
C THR A 145 16.27 -16.71 -3.46
N LYS A 146 17.23 -15.77 -3.54
CA LYS A 146 16.93 -14.33 -3.32
C LYS A 146 15.92 -13.81 -4.33
N ARG A 147 16.10 -14.16 -5.60
CA ARG A 147 15.21 -13.77 -6.68
C ARG A 147 13.82 -14.37 -6.50
N GLU A 148 13.75 -15.65 -6.17
CA GLU A 148 12.48 -16.31 -5.85
C GLU A 148 11.76 -15.61 -4.68
N TYR A 149 12.49 -15.23 -3.63
CA TYR A 149 11.93 -14.47 -2.52
C TYR A 149 11.31 -13.14 -2.96
N PHE A 150 12.04 -12.31 -3.70
CA PHE A 150 11.53 -11.00 -4.14
C PHE A 150 10.38 -11.14 -5.14
N THR A 151 10.46 -12.07 -6.09
CA THR A 151 9.36 -12.33 -7.05
C THR A 151 8.10 -12.82 -6.35
N THR A 152 8.24 -13.73 -5.38
CA THR A 152 7.09 -14.21 -4.57
C THR A 152 6.50 -13.06 -3.75
N MET A 153 7.35 -12.17 -3.24
CA MET A 153 6.90 -11.00 -2.48
C MET A 153 6.11 -10.04 -3.37
N LEU A 154 6.59 -9.74 -4.59
CA LEU A 154 5.86 -8.94 -5.57
C LEU A 154 4.47 -9.53 -5.86
N LEU A 155 4.39 -10.83 -6.13
CA LEU A 155 3.11 -11.49 -6.41
C LEU A 155 2.16 -11.46 -5.20
N SER A 156 2.69 -11.57 -3.98
CA SER A 156 1.88 -11.41 -2.77
C SER A 156 1.31 -9.99 -2.64
N TYR A 157 2.12 -8.97 -2.93
CA TYR A 157 1.69 -7.58 -2.89
C TYR A 157 0.72 -7.22 -4.03
N VAL A 158 0.79 -7.90 -5.18
CA VAL A 158 -0.22 -7.75 -6.26
C VAL A 158 -1.60 -8.06 -5.72
N ASN A 159 -1.76 -9.23 -5.07
CA ASN A 159 -3.04 -9.61 -4.46
C ASN A 159 -3.50 -8.61 -3.40
N GLN A 160 -2.57 -8.15 -2.55
CA GLN A 160 -2.90 -7.15 -1.53
C GLN A 160 -3.35 -5.82 -2.13
N ALA A 161 -2.69 -5.34 -3.19
CA ALA A 161 -3.05 -4.10 -3.85
C ALA A 161 -4.47 -4.17 -4.45
N PHE A 162 -4.83 -5.29 -5.08
CA PHE A 162 -6.19 -5.50 -5.55
C PHE A 162 -7.22 -5.54 -4.40
N ASP A 163 -6.92 -6.24 -3.31
CA ASP A 163 -7.78 -6.27 -2.13
C ASP A 163 -8.00 -4.86 -1.55
N GLU A 164 -6.96 -4.02 -1.50
CA GLU A 164 -7.07 -2.62 -1.07
C GLU A 164 -7.93 -1.79 -2.03
N LEU A 165 -7.75 -1.96 -3.35
CA LEU A 165 -8.54 -1.25 -4.38
C LEU A 165 -10.01 -1.69 -4.43
N ALA A 166 -10.32 -2.93 -4.03
CA ALA A 166 -11.67 -3.47 -4.00
C ALA A 166 -12.49 -2.98 -2.78
N LYS A 167 -11.85 -2.39 -1.77
CA LYS A 167 -12.55 -1.90 -0.56
C LYS A 167 -13.52 -0.77 -0.92
N PRO A 168 -14.74 -0.76 -0.34
CA PRO A 168 -15.75 0.23 -0.67
C PRO A 168 -15.30 1.63 -0.25
N LYS A 169 -15.45 2.59 -1.16
CA LYS A 169 -15.13 4.00 -0.89
C LYS A 169 -16.10 4.58 0.13
N PRO A 170 -15.64 5.37 1.12
CA PRO A 170 -16.53 6.02 2.06
C PRO A 170 -17.46 6.98 1.31
N LYS A 171 -18.77 6.70 1.32
CA LYS A 171 -19.79 7.60 0.78
C LYS A 171 -19.83 8.86 1.64
N GLU A 172 -19.73 10.05 1.04
CA GLU A 172 -20.02 11.30 1.73
C GLU A 172 -21.47 11.27 2.22
N LYS A 173 -21.67 11.08 3.52
CA LYS A 173 -22.97 11.37 4.12
C LYS A 173 -23.15 12.89 4.07
N PRO A 174 -24.29 13.42 3.57
CA PRO A 174 -24.57 14.84 3.66
C PRO A 174 -24.38 15.29 5.10
N ARG A 175 -23.53 16.30 5.33
CA ARG A 175 -23.34 16.85 6.67
C ARG A 175 -24.71 17.35 7.13
N ALA A 176 -25.27 16.72 8.15
CA ALA A 176 -26.54 17.18 8.71
C ALA A 176 -26.37 18.63 9.17
N PRO A 177 -27.33 19.53 8.88
CA PRO A 177 -27.25 20.91 9.34
C PRO A 177 -27.11 20.91 10.87
N LEU A 178 -26.18 21.72 11.36
CA LEU A 178 -25.96 21.87 12.79
C LEU A 178 -27.28 22.29 13.44
N ARG A 179 -27.76 21.52 14.42
CA ARG A 179 -28.94 21.93 15.20
C ARG A 179 -28.60 23.24 15.91
N PRO A 180 -29.46 24.27 15.85
CA PRO A 180 -29.20 25.49 16.60
C PRO A 180 -29.11 25.16 18.09
N VAL A 181 -27.99 25.54 18.71
CA VAL A 181 -27.82 25.47 20.16
C VAL A 181 -28.61 26.62 20.76
N ILE A 182 -29.78 26.33 21.33
CA ILE A 182 -30.53 27.31 22.11
C ILE A 182 -29.84 27.40 23.48
N ILE A 183 -29.03 28.44 23.68
CA ILE A 183 -28.55 28.81 25.01
C ILE A 183 -29.70 29.53 25.71
N THR A 184 -30.50 28.82 26.51
CA THR A 184 -31.46 29.48 27.39
C THR A 184 -30.68 30.24 28.46
N ARG A 185 -30.79 31.58 28.43
CA ARG A 185 -30.38 32.45 29.55
C ARG A 185 -31.44 32.32 30.64
N ASP A 186 -31.38 31.26 31.42
CA ASP A 186 -32.08 31.23 32.71
C ASP A 186 -31.16 31.76 33.81
N ALA A 187 -31.71 32.68 34.61
CA ALA A 187 -31.13 33.36 35.77
C ALA A 187 -30.37 34.69 35.53
N ILE A 188 -31.05 35.69 34.96
CA ILE A 188 -30.94 37.07 35.47
C ILE A 188 -32.35 37.64 35.60
N GLN A 189 -32.97 37.52 36.78
CA GLN A 189 -33.88 38.51 37.37
C GLN A 189 -34.51 38.00 38.68
N LYS A 190 -34.10 38.61 39.79
CA LYS A 190 -34.90 39.22 40.88
C LYS A 190 -33.91 39.49 42.02
N ALA A 191 -33.49 40.73 42.24
CA ALA A 191 -34.23 41.80 42.93
C ALA A 191 -34.60 41.38 44.36
#